data_AF-A0A925NNH1-F1
#
_entry.id   AF-A0A925NNH1-F1
#
_cell.length_a   1.000
_cell.length_b   1.000
_cell.length_c   1.000
_cell.angle_alpha   90.00
_cell.angle_beta   90.00
_cell.angle_gamma   90.00
#
_symmetry.space_group_name_H-M   'P 1'
#
loop_
_entity.id
_entity.type
_entity.pdbx_description
1 polymer ?
#
loop_
_entity_poly.entity_id
_entity_poly.type
_entity_poly.pdbx_seq_one_letter_code
_entity_poly.pdbx_strand_id
1 'polypeptide(L)'
;MNQKKSILISACGALLMTLLSSAWSFAADEPSAHNPCFDQPGLWPADVKKTDYYKQKLEPARLLVWAHKTDHVGSWKEAANWLEDGKPATKDADENCDVYFPDGKYKVIGGVVPPGINGGSAWESWGSLKCRNLTIGNGTELCFRNYQATGNVWVRPKANFRIIEGFWNGGANTFARNDMGKWVEFKIPQVNKTDNASVEVLGLWGNADGLYVNSGKLIIGPDSAWYGGDRHQNTVGLRGSLILMSGAKWATFTNKARAMDLDVYGELLAGTPERPLEKDAIFSLSYKSRGRELWQGKPFGDDSDFGLMLRPMARMAVHSADPTKARLVFNLWQSWRQDKKDPDLSGKLVQIALLGKTDLNGVLFDNFDVGGVELADPAVRGQWKNVFFGKNNAGNADTLFKNFSGKASREQPFYK
;
A
#
# COMPACT_ATOMS: atom_id res chain seq x y z
N MET A 1 -38.51 -25.57 54.76
CA MET A 1 -38.46 -24.47 53.77
C MET A 1 -37.00 -24.08 53.54
N ASN A 2 -36.35 -24.51 52.43
CA ASN A 2 -35.14 -23.89 51.82
C ASN A 2 -34.46 -24.83 50.80
N GLN A 3 -35.17 -25.23 49.73
CA GLN A 3 -34.57 -26.08 48.67
C GLN A 3 -34.88 -25.61 47.23
N LYS A 4 -35.51 -24.44 47.04
CA LYS A 4 -35.93 -23.94 45.71
C LYS A 4 -35.03 -22.86 45.08
N LYS A 5 -33.92 -22.45 45.71
CA LYS A 5 -33.04 -21.37 45.19
C LYS A 5 -31.80 -21.84 44.40
N SER A 6 -31.49 -23.14 44.37
CA SER A 6 -30.27 -23.66 43.72
C SER A 6 -30.43 -23.98 42.22
N ILE A 7 -31.66 -24.14 41.72
CA ILE A 7 -31.91 -24.60 40.34
C ILE A 7 -31.84 -23.45 39.32
N LEU A 8 -32.14 -22.20 39.71
CA LEU A 8 -32.09 -21.06 38.77
C LEU A 8 -30.67 -20.60 38.40
N ILE A 9 -29.67 -20.81 39.27
CA ILE A 9 -28.29 -20.38 38.99
C ILE A 9 -27.61 -21.33 37.98
N SER A 10 -27.95 -22.62 38.02
CA SER A 10 -27.36 -23.62 37.12
C SER A 10 -27.94 -23.53 35.69
N ALA A 11 -29.22 -23.19 35.54
CA ALA A 11 -29.86 -23.01 34.23
C ALA A 11 -29.37 -21.75 33.49
N CYS A 12 -29.12 -20.63 34.19
CA CYS A 12 -28.55 -19.43 33.59
C CYS A 12 -27.08 -19.62 33.15
N GLY A 13 -26.29 -20.40 33.90
CA GLY A 13 -24.90 -20.71 33.52
C GLY A 13 -24.80 -21.56 32.25
N ALA A 14 -25.67 -22.56 32.09
CA ALA A 14 -25.71 -23.41 30.91
C ALA A 14 -26.21 -22.66 29.66
N LEU A 15 -27.21 -21.78 29.79
CA LEU A 15 -27.70 -20.97 28.65
C LEU A 15 -26.64 -19.95 28.18
N LEU A 16 -25.89 -19.36 29.11
CA LEU A 16 -24.81 -18.41 28.79
C LEU A 16 -23.62 -19.11 28.11
N MET A 17 -23.24 -20.30 28.56
CA MET A 17 -22.18 -21.11 27.94
C MET A 17 -22.58 -21.64 26.55
N THR A 18 -23.86 -21.95 26.33
CA THR A 18 -24.32 -22.45 25.02
C THR A 18 -24.34 -21.33 23.97
N LEU A 19 -24.83 -20.12 24.34
CA LEU A 19 -24.76 -18.93 23.47
C LEU A 19 -23.31 -18.49 23.18
N LEU A 20 -22.41 -18.67 24.14
CA LEU A 20 -20.98 -18.45 23.96
C LEU A 20 -20.30 -19.52 23.10
N SER A 21 -20.91 -20.67 22.80
CA SER A 21 -20.29 -21.72 21.96
C SER A 21 -20.70 -21.63 20.48
N SER A 22 -21.95 -21.23 20.19
CA SER A 22 -22.45 -21.10 18.81
C SER A 22 -21.93 -19.86 18.08
N ALA A 23 -21.42 -18.85 18.79
CA ALA A 23 -20.87 -17.64 18.17
C ALA A 23 -19.47 -17.82 17.55
N TRP A 24 -18.82 -18.97 17.76
CA TRP A 24 -17.40 -19.16 17.40
C TRP A 24 -17.15 -19.99 16.15
N SER A 25 -18.08 -20.86 15.74
CA SER A 25 -17.95 -21.54 14.45
C SER A 25 -17.97 -20.56 13.27
N PHE A 26 -18.47 -19.34 13.48
CA PHE A 26 -18.55 -18.32 12.42
C PHE A 26 -17.20 -17.68 12.08
N ALA A 27 -16.24 -17.59 13.01
CA ALA A 27 -14.99 -16.89 12.71
C ALA A 27 -14.04 -17.68 11.80
N ALA A 28 -14.09 -19.03 11.85
CA ALA A 28 -13.19 -19.88 11.09
C ALA A 28 -13.56 -19.98 9.60
N ASP A 29 -14.84 -19.92 9.26
CA ASP A 29 -15.34 -20.14 7.90
C ASP A 29 -15.56 -18.82 7.12
N GLU A 30 -15.50 -17.68 7.78
CA GLU A 30 -15.62 -16.39 7.13
C GLU A 30 -14.35 -15.98 6.37
N PRO A 31 -14.46 -15.38 5.17
CA PRO A 31 -13.32 -14.83 4.45
C PRO A 31 -12.54 -13.82 5.28
N SER A 32 -11.26 -14.09 5.48
CA SER A 32 -10.38 -13.32 6.35
C SER A 32 -8.94 -13.40 5.86
N ALA A 33 -8.02 -12.65 6.48
CA ALA A 33 -6.61 -12.70 6.13
C ALA A 33 -5.98 -14.08 6.39
N HIS A 34 -6.47 -14.82 7.39
CA HIS A 34 -6.00 -16.16 7.74
C HIS A 34 -6.76 -17.28 7.01
N ASN A 35 -8.00 -17.02 6.58
CA ASN A 35 -8.78 -17.87 5.69
C ASN A 35 -9.25 -17.07 4.46
N PRO A 36 -8.41 -16.90 3.42
CA PRO A 36 -8.70 -15.99 2.31
C PRO A 36 -9.87 -16.43 1.42
N CYS A 37 -10.29 -17.70 1.50
CA CYS A 37 -11.34 -18.27 0.66
C CYS A 37 -11.10 -18.01 -0.84
N PHE A 38 -9.89 -18.30 -1.35
CA PHE A 38 -9.49 -17.97 -2.73
C PHE A 38 -10.38 -18.55 -3.83
N ASP A 39 -11.11 -19.63 -3.55
CA ASP A 39 -12.01 -20.26 -4.52
C ASP A 39 -13.41 -19.63 -4.56
N GLN A 40 -13.74 -18.67 -3.69
CA GLN A 40 -15.01 -17.96 -3.75
C GLN A 40 -15.01 -16.92 -4.88
N PRO A 41 -15.87 -17.09 -5.90
CA PRO A 41 -15.96 -16.12 -7.00
C PRO A 41 -16.36 -14.74 -6.51
N GLY A 42 -15.79 -13.69 -7.11
CA GLY A 42 -16.11 -12.31 -6.77
C GLY A 42 -15.38 -11.75 -5.54
N LEU A 43 -14.76 -12.60 -4.71
CA LEU A 43 -13.84 -12.10 -3.69
C LEU A 43 -12.50 -11.69 -4.27
N TRP A 44 -12.00 -12.37 -5.29
CA TRP A 44 -10.64 -12.20 -5.77
C TRP A 44 -10.60 -11.84 -7.27
N PRO A 45 -9.56 -11.11 -7.72
CA PRO A 45 -9.30 -10.95 -9.15
C PRO A 45 -9.22 -12.29 -9.87
N ALA A 46 -9.62 -12.32 -11.15
CA ALA A 46 -9.65 -13.55 -11.94
C ALA A 46 -8.28 -14.24 -12.05
N ASP A 47 -7.19 -13.50 -11.89
CA ASP A 47 -5.82 -13.99 -11.93
C ASP A 47 -5.24 -14.35 -10.56
N VAL A 48 -6.04 -14.38 -9.48
CA VAL A 48 -5.55 -14.71 -8.12
C VAL A 48 -4.77 -16.01 -8.07
N LYS A 49 -5.15 -17.01 -8.87
CA LYS A 49 -4.46 -18.32 -8.90
C LYS A 49 -3.02 -18.24 -9.46
N LYS A 50 -2.68 -17.13 -10.14
CA LYS A 50 -1.34 -16.87 -10.67
C LYS A 50 -0.42 -16.17 -9.64
N THR A 51 -0.98 -15.61 -8.56
CA THR A 51 -0.21 -14.84 -7.58
C THR A 51 0.65 -15.74 -6.70
N ASP A 52 1.71 -15.17 -6.12
CA ASP A 52 2.62 -15.93 -5.27
C ASP A 52 2.02 -16.19 -3.88
N TYR A 53 1.16 -15.28 -3.37
CA TYR A 53 0.46 -15.51 -2.11
C TYR A 53 -0.62 -16.60 -2.21
N TYR A 54 -1.21 -16.85 -3.38
CA TYR A 54 -2.14 -17.97 -3.59
C TYR A 54 -1.43 -19.32 -3.52
N LYS A 55 -0.22 -19.40 -4.10
CA LYS A 55 0.59 -20.62 -4.12
C LYS A 55 1.19 -20.94 -2.75
N GLN A 56 1.30 -19.95 -1.89
CA GLN A 56 1.91 -20.08 -0.59
C GLN A 56 0.96 -20.76 0.41
N LYS A 57 1.47 -21.80 1.08
CA LYS A 57 0.84 -22.37 2.27
C LYS A 57 1.48 -21.77 3.50
N LEU A 58 0.64 -21.25 4.40
CA LEU A 58 1.06 -20.83 5.73
C LEU A 58 0.75 -21.97 6.70
N GLU A 59 1.67 -22.25 7.62
CA GLU A 59 1.40 -23.17 8.72
C GLU A 59 0.19 -22.69 9.54
N PRO A 60 -0.54 -23.56 10.24
CA PRO A 60 -1.52 -23.10 11.22
C PRO A 60 -0.87 -22.20 12.29
N ALA A 61 -1.61 -21.21 12.80
CA ALA A 61 -1.20 -20.38 13.93
C ALA A 61 -2.37 -20.20 14.89
N ARG A 62 -2.04 -19.67 16.07
CA ARG A 62 -3.01 -19.26 17.09
C ARG A 62 -3.87 -18.12 16.52
N LEU A 63 -5.19 -18.19 16.66
CA LEU A 63 -6.09 -17.13 16.24
C LEU A 63 -6.54 -16.32 17.46
N LEU A 64 -6.12 -15.06 17.52
CA LEU A 64 -6.60 -14.09 18.48
C LEU A 64 -7.76 -13.27 17.89
N VAL A 65 -8.94 -13.46 18.43
CA VAL A 65 -10.15 -12.71 18.10
C VAL A 65 -10.37 -11.63 19.17
N TRP A 66 -10.69 -10.41 18.77
CA TRP A 66 -11.00 -9.36 19.72
C TRP A 66 -12.35 -9.64 20.42
N ALA A 67 -12.36 -9.58 21.75
CA ALA A 67 -13.48 -10.07 22.57
C ALA A 67 -14.70 -9.12 22.60
N HIS A 68 -14.51 -7.83 22.30
CA HIS A 68 -15.53 -6.80 22.50
C HIS A 68 -16.13 -6.33 21.17
N LYS A 69 -17.46 -6.32 21.05
CA LYS A 69 -18.14 -5.97 19.78
C LYS A 69 -18.88 -4.62 19.79
N THR A 70 -19.06 -3.98 20.95
CA THR A 70 -19.88 -2.75 21.08
C THR A 70 -19.32 -1.80 22.14
N ASP A 71 -19.26 -0.51 21.82
CA ASP A 71 -19.05 0.64 22.73
C ASP A 71 -17.88 0.49 23.74
N HIS A 72 -16.89 -0.32 23.37
CA HIS A 72 -15.70 -0.57 24.16
C HIS A 72 -14.50 0.18 23.58
N VAL A 73 -13.72 0.79 24.47
CA VAL A 73 -12.39 1.32 24.18
C VAL A 73 -11.40 0.46 24.97
N GLY A 74 -10.61 -0.32 24.25
CA GLY A 74 -9.69 -1.29 24.86
C GLY A 74 -8.29 -1.22 24.28
N SER A 75 -7.33 -1.67 25.07
CA SER A 75 -5.95 -1.85 24.64
C SER A 75 -5.77 -3.24 24.04
N TRP A 76 -5.13 -3.31 22.87
CA TRP A 76 -4.73 -4.58 22.26
C TRP A 76 -3.61 -5.31 23.03
N LYS A 77 -2.97 -4.63 24.00
CA LYS A 77 -1.92 -5.20 24.86
C LYS A 77 -2.45 -5.89 26.11
N GLU A 78 -3.77 -6.00 26.25
CA GLU A 78 -4.37 -6.65 27.41
C GLU A 78 -4.96 -7.99 26.95
N ALA A 79 -4.33 -9.09 27.32
CA ALA A 79 -4.81 -10.45 27.05
C ALA A 79 -6.29 -10.65 27.38
N ALA A 80 -6.83 -9.98 28.41
CA ALA A 80 -8.24 -10.04 28.78
C ALA A 80 -9.21 -9.51 27.70
N ASN A 81 -8.73 -8.71 26.74
CA ASN A 81 -9.52 -8.23 25.61
C ASN A 81 -9.47 -9.18 24.40
N TRP A 82 -8.78 -10.31 24.55
CA TRP A 82 -8.57 -11.30 23.49
C TRP A 82 -9.18 -12.65 23.82
N LEU A 83 -9.51 -13.31 22.73
CA LEU A 83 -10.05 -14.64 22.65
C LEU A 83 -9.10 -15.46 21.78
N GLU A 84 -8.39 -16.42 22.37
CA GLU A 84 -7.50 -17.35 21.69
C GLU A 84 -8.25 -18.64 21.38
N ASP A 85 -8.50 -18.91 20.09
CA ASP A 85 -9.10 -20.15 19.59
C ASP A 85 -10.38 -20.59 20.35
N GLY A 86 -11.25 -19.65 20.73
CA GLY A 86 -12.48 -19.99 21.49
C GLY A 86 -12.45 -19.61 22.96
N LYS A 87 -11.28 -19.27 23.52
CA LYS A 87 -11.08 -19.20 24.98
C LYS A 87 -10.45 -17.86 25.38
N PRO A 88 -10.61 -17.40 26.63
CA PRO A 88 -9.88 -16.23 27.11
C PRO A 88 -8.38 -16.40 26.86
N ALA A 89 -7.77 -15.42 26.19
CA ALA A 89 -6.34 -15.48 25.90
C ALA A 89 -5.53 -15.34 27.19
N THR A 90 -4.41 -16.05 27.25
CA THR A 90 -3.45 -15.94 28.37
C THR A 90 -2.20 -15.14 27.98
N LYS A 91 -2.09 -14.79 26.70
CA LYS A 91 -0.97 -14.10 26.09
C LYS A 91 -1.48 -13.02 25.14
N ASP A 92 -0.70 -11.97 24.99
CA ASP A 92 -0.95 -10.92 24.02
C ASP A 92 -0.63 -11.39 22.58
N ALA A 93 -0.96 -10.54 21.60
CA ALA A 93 -0.61 -10.76 20.21
C ALA A 93 0.91 -10.68 19.97
N ASP A 94 1.41 -11.60 19.15
CA ASP A 94 2.81 -11.70 18.72
C ASP A 94 2.93 -12.04 17.23
N GLU A 95 4.14 -12.01 16.67
CA GLU A 95 4.38 -12.31 15.24
C GLU A 95 3.97 -13.71 14.77
N ASN A 96 3.62 -14.62 15.69
CA ASN A 96 3.24 -16.00 15.40
C ASN A 96 1.73 -16.24 15.56
N CYS A 97 0.93 -15.19 15.76
CA CYS A 97 -0.52 -15.29 15.84
C CYS A 97 -1.21 -14.59 14.67
N ASP A 98 -2.40 -15.06 14.33
CA ASP A 98 -3.33 -14.38 13.44
C ASP A 98 -4.27 -13.54 14.29
N VAL A 99 -4.50 -12.29 13.88
CA VAL A 99 -5.34 -11.34 14.62
C VAL A 99 -6.61 -11.06 13.82
N TYR A 100 -7.76 -11.17 14.48
CA TYR A 100 -9.06 -10.86 13.92
C TYR A 100 -9.84 -9.90 14.81
N PHE A 101 -10.08 -8.71 14.31
CA PHE A 101 -11.07 -7.79 14.88
C PHE A 101 -12.41 -8.07 14.18
N PRO A 102 -13.41 -8.67 14.84
CA PRO A 102 -14.68 -8.97 14.21
C PRO A 102 -15.48 -7.71 13.88
N ASP A 103 -16.50 -7.87 13.04
CA ASP A 103 -17.44 -6.79 12.76
C ASP A 103 -18.06 -6.25 14.07
N GLY A 104 -18.14 -4.93 14.19
CA GLY A 104 -18.66 -4.26 15.38
C GLY A 104 -18.35 -2.77 15.41
N LYS A 105 -18.97 -2.06 16.37
CA LYS A 105 -18.76 -0.62 16.55
C LYS A 105 -18.01 -0.39 17.85
N TYR A 106 -16.69 -0.45 17.77
CA TYR A 106 -15.79 -0.28 18.90
C TYR A 106 -14.46 0.30 18.44
N LYS A 107 -13.66 0.77 19.41
CA LYS A 107 -12.38 1.40 19.15
C LYS A 107 -11.27 0.66 19.88
N VAL A 108 -10.22 0.29 19.16
CA VAL A 108 -9.02 -0.32 19.74
C VAL A 108 -7.87 0.66 19.65
N ILE A 109 -7.18 0.84 20.77
CA ILE A 109 -6.10 1.81 20.92
C ILE A 109 -4.78 1.14 21.28
N GLY A 110 -3.69 1.80 20.92
CA GLY A 110 -2.32 1.30 21.01
C GLY A 110 -1.72 1.15 22.42
N GLY A 111 -2.37 1.71 23.44
CA GLY A 111 -1.89 1.70 24.82
C GLY A 111 -2.78 2.46 25.77
N VAL A 112 -2.36 2.55 27.04
CA VAL A 112 -3.08 3.23 28.11
C VAL A 112 -3.18 4.71 27.77
N VAL A 113 -4.41 5.23 27.61
CA VAL A 113 -4.64 6.68 27.60
C VAL A 113 -4.38 7.16 29.03
N PRO A 114 -3.38 8.04 29.28
CA PRO A 114 -3.18 8.59 30.61
C PRO A 114 -4.49 9.22 31.10
N PRO A 115 -4.90 8.99 32.36
CA PRO A 115 -6.08 9.62 32.94
C PRO A 115 -6.02 11.14 32.74
N GLY A 116 -7.08 11.74 32.18
CA GLY A 116 -7.17 13.19 31.95
C GLY A 116 -6.89 13.66 30.52
N ILE A 117 -6.41 12.80 29.61
CA ILE A 117 -6.32 13.13 28.18
C ILE A 117 -7.61 12.72 27.47
N ASN A 118 -8.63 13.58 27.53
CA ASN A 118 -9.84 13.42 26.75
C ASN A 118 -9.54 13.69 25.27
N GLY A 119 -9.54 12.64 24.45
CA GLY A 119 -9.54 12.74 22.98
C GLY A 119 -8.20 13.09 22.32
N GLY A 120 -7.09 13.03 23.05
CA GLY A 120 -5.79 13.47 22.56
C GLY A 120 -4.86 12.34 22.12
N SER A 121 -4.41 12.42 20.88
CA SER A 121 -3.23 11.81 20.28
C SER A 121 -1.95 11.93 21.13
N ALA A 122 -1.86 11.25 22.26
CA ALA A 122 -0.57 11.03 22.91
C ALA A 122 0.18 10.00 22.05
N TRP A 123 0.91 10.47 21.03
CA TRP A 123 1.71 9.68 20.10
C TRP A 123 2.63 8.65 20.81
N GLU A 124 2.95 8.92 22.08
CA GLU A 124 3.79 8.12 22.97
C GLU A 124 3.11 6.86 23.51
N SER A 125 1.77 6.80 23.60
CA SER A 125 1.05 5.61 24.08
C SER A 125 0.78 4.59 22.98
N TRP A 126 1.09 4.91 21.72
CA TRP A 126 0.77 4.05 20.60
C TRP A 126 1.82 2.91 20.52
N GLY A 127 1.39 1.67 20.77
CA GLY A 127 2.25 0.48 20.66
C GLY A 127 2.41 -0.07 19.24
N SER A 128 3.24 -1.10 19.12
CA SER A 128 3.45 -1.89 17.90
C SER A 128 2.66 -3.19 17.93
N LEU A 129 1.58 -3.31 17.16
CA LEU A 129 0.91 -4.60 16.97
C LEU A 129 1.77 -5.45 16.03
N LYS A 130 2.30 -6.56 16.55
CA LYS A 130 2.96 -7.59 15.75
C LYS A 130 1.98 -8.75 15.57
N CYS A 131 1.80 -9.17 14.34
CA CYS A 131 1.05 -10.38 14.03
C CYS A 131 1.54 -11.01 12.74
N ARG A 132 1.07 -12.23 12.48
CA ARG A 132 1.23 -12.85 11.18
C ARG A 132 0.19 -12.30 10.22
N ASN A 133 -1.08 -12.68 10.39
CA ASN A 133 -2.19 -12.16 9.60
C ASN A 133 -3.01 -11.14 10.40
N LEU A 134 -3.61 -10.15 9.73
CA LEU A 134 -4.53 -9.18 10.34
C LEU A 134 -5.82 -9.06 9.53
N THR A 135 -6.96 -9.31 10.18
CA THR A 135 -8.28 -9.01 9.63
C THR A 135 -8.97 -7.93 10.47
N ILE A 136 -9.48 -6.89 9.82
CA ILE A 136 -10.23 -5.81 10.45
C ILE A 136 -11.67 -5.85 9.94
N GLY A 137 -12.58 -6.07 10.88
CA GLY A 137 -14.02 -6.17 10.66
C GLY A 137 -14.68 -4.86 10.28
N ASN A 138 -15.91 -4.98 9.81
CA ASN A 138 -16.76 -3.87 9.42
C ASN A 138 -17.12 -3.00 10.65
N GLY A 139 -17.00 -1.68 10.51
CA GLY A 139 -17.35 -0.71 11.55
C GLY A 139 -16.32 -0.51 12.67
N THR A 140 -15.23 -1.29 12.66
CA THR A 140 -14.18 -1.20 13.67
C THR A 140 -13.29 0.02 13.46
N GLU A 141 -12.93 0.73 14.54
CA GLU A 141 -11.90 1.78 14.52
C GLU A 141 -10.61 1.30 15.18
N LEU A 142 -9.52 1.24 14.40
CA LEU A 142 -8.20 0.85 14.88
C LEU A 142 -7.21 2.01 14.68
N CYS A 143 -6.46 2.31 15.74
CA CYS A 143 -5.39 3.32 15.70
C CYS A 143 -4.10 2.74 16.31
N PHE A 144 -3.10 2.49 15.47
CA PHE A 144 -1.80 1.95 15.89
C PHE A 144 -0.66 2.91 15.54
N ARG A 145 0.40 2.91 16.36
CA ARG A 145 1.66 3.55 15.95
C ARG A 145 2.20 2.72 14.82
N ASN A 146 2.48 1.48 15.17
CA ASN A 146 3.29 0.60 14.40
C ASN A 146 2.49 -0.67 14.21
N TYR A 147 2.48 -1.13 12.97
CA TYR A 147 1.89 -2.39 12.60
C TYR A 147 2.96 -3.18 11.87
N GLN A 148 3.24 -4.38 12.35
CA GLN A 148 4.19 -5.28 11.71
C GLN A 148 3.47 -6.58 11.40
N ALA A 149 3.22 -6.81 10.11
CA ALA A 149 2.74 -8.10 9.63
C ALA A 149 3.79 -8.84 8.84
N THR A 150 3.89 -10.12 9.12
CA THR A 150 4.67 -11.07 8.31
C THR A 150 3.81 -11.75 7.24
N GLY A 151 2.49 -11.77 7.43
CA GLY A 151 1.47 -12.39 6.59
C GLY A 151 0.48 -11.39 5.97
N ASN A 152 -0.73 -11.89 5.71
CA ASN A 152 -1.80 -11.20 4.99
C ASN A 152 -2.49 -10.11 5.82
N VAL A 153 -3.02 -9.11 5.13
CA VAL A 153 -3.80 -8.02 5.74
C VAL A 153 -5.13 -7.91 4.99
N TRP A 154 -6.24 -7.82 5.72
CA TRP A 154 -7.55 -7.56 5.13
C TRP A 154 -8.32 -6.55 5.95
N VAL A 155 -8.63 -5.41 5.34
CA VAL A 155 -9.47 -4.37 5.90
C VAL A 155 -10.85 -4.41 5.24
N ARG A 156 -11.89 -4.80 5.98
CA ARG A 156 -13.25 -4.96 5.47
C ARG A 156 -13.96 -3.59 5.26
N PRO A 157 -15.10 -3.56 4.56
CA PRO A 157 -15.85 -2.33 4.33
C PRO A 157 -16.16 -1.55 5.62
N LYS A 158 -16.22 -0.21 5.53
CA LYS A 158 -16.56 0.72 6.62
C LYS A 158 -15.68 0.66 7.88
N ALA A 159 -14.61 -0.13 7.91
CA ALA A 159 -13.59 0.00 8.95
C ALA A 159 -12.98 1.41 8.94
N ASN A 160 -12.38 1.82 10.05
CA ASN A 160 -11.58 3.04 10.17
C ASN A 160 -10.20 2.66 10.68
N PHE A 161 -9.26 2.51 9.76
CA PHE A 161 -7.91 2.07 10.07
C PHE A 161 -6.90 3.20 9.85
N ARG A 162 -6.20 3.57 10.92
CA ARG A 162 -5.12 4.56 10.87
C ARG A 162 -3.84 3.97 11.47
N ILE A 163 -2.76 4.02 10.71
CA ILE A 163 -1.43 3.58 11.14
C ILE A 163 -0.41 4.68 10.85
N ILE A 164 0.52 4.89 11.76
CA ILE A 164 1.69 5.73 11.48
C ILE A 164 2.68 4.94 10.64
N GLU A 165 3.24 3.87 11.19
CA GLU A 165 4.30 3.08 10.56
C GLU A 165 3.78 1.68 10.26
N GLY A 166 3.69 1.33 8.97
CA GLY A 166 3.31 -0.01 8.53
C GLY A 166 4.54 -0.75 8.05
N PHE A 167 4.75 -1.97 8.51
CA PHE A 167 5.88 -2.79 8.09
C PHE A 167 5.38 -4.14 7.59
N TRP A 168 5.65 -4.42 6.31
CA TRP A 168 5.51 -5.76 5.75
C TRP A 168 6.89 -6.41 5.74
N ASN A 169 7.13 -7.27 6.72
CA ASN A 169 8.42 -7.89 6.96
C ASN A 169 8.40 -9.39 6.61
N GLY A 170 9.58 -9.99 6.53
CA GLY A 170 9.76 -11.45 6.49
C GLY A 170 9.80 -12.06 5.08
N GLY A 171 9.86 -13.39 5.04
CA GLY A 171 10.04 -14.16 3.80
C GLY A 171 8.76 -14.66 3.12
N ALA A 172 7.59 -14.34 3.67
CA ALA A 172 6.30 -14.76 3.13
C ALA A 172 5.79 -13.77 2.07
N ASN A 173 5.21 -14.31 1.00
CA ASN A 173 4.32 -13.59 0.08
C ASN A 173 3.00 -13.30 0.79
N THR A 174 2.53 -12.08 0.66
CA THR A 174 1.36 -11.60 1.40
C THR A 174 0.44 -10.82 0.46
N PHE A 175 -0.87 -10.89 0.70
CA PHE A 175 -1.77 -9.87 0.16
C PHE A 175 -2.09 -8.83 1.23
N ALA A 176 -2.35 -7.61 0.79
CA ALA A 176 -2.89 -6.53 1.61
C ALA A 176 -4.15 -6.00 0.91
N ARG A 177 -5.32 -6.43 1.38
CA ARG A 177 -6.61 -6.14 0.78
C ARG A 177 -7.36 -5.06 1.56
N ASN A 178 -7.88 -4.07 0.85
CA ASN A 178 -8.68 -3.00 1.43
C ASN A 178 -10.01 -2.84 0.67
N ASP A 179 -11.10 -3.19 1.35
CA ASP A 179 -12.47 -3.10 0.85
C ASP A 179 -13.23 -1.88 1.42
N MET A 180 -12.54 -0.96 2.12
CA MET A 180 -13.18 0.19 2.76
C MET A 180 -13.84 1.18 1.78
N GLY A 181 -13.56 1.07 0.48
CA GLY A 181 -13.99 2.04 -0.54
C GLY A 181 -13.30 3.41 -0.45
N LYS A 182 -12.36 3.55 0.49
CA LYS A 182 -11.45 4.69 0.66
C LYS A 182 -10.06 4.15 0.96
N TRP A 183 -9.04 4.95 0.76
CA TRP A 183 -7.67 4.50 1.01
C TRP A 183 -7.40 4.30 2.51
N VAL A 184 -6.55 3.30 2.82
CA VAL A 184 -5.96 3.13 4.15
C VAL A 184 -4.72 4.01 4.23
N GLU A 185 -4.69 4.89 5.23
CA GLU A 185 -3.57 5.81 5.44
C GLU A 185 -2.50 5.21 6.35
N PHE A 186 -1.32 5.01 5.76
CA PHE A 186 -0.06 4.87 6.49
C PHE A 186 0.63 6.22 6.53
N LYS A 187 1.35 6.58 7.59
CA LYS A 187 2.28 7.71 7.50
C LYS A 187 3.52 7.30 6.70
N ILE A 188 4.19 6.23 7.14
CA ILE A 188 5.45 5.73 6.59
C ILE A 188 5.40 4.19 6.45
N PRO A 189 4.81 3.65 5.38
CA PRO A 189 4.85 2.22 5.12
C PRO A 189 6.22 1.78 4.58
N GLN A 190 6.65 0.59 4.99
CA GLN A 190 7.89 -0.05 4.56
C GLN A 190 7.63 -1.49 4.14
N VAL A 191 8.26 -1.89 3.03
CA VAL A 191 8.31 -3.27 2.55
C VAL A 191 9.73 -3.77 2.72
N ASN A 192 9.91 -4.68 3.67
CA ASN A 192 11.19 -5.33 4.00
C ASN A 192 11.04 -6.85 3.82
N LYS A 193 10.77 -7.26 2.58
CA LYS A 193 10.59 -8.66 2.21
C LYS A 193 11.92 -9.26 1.74
N THR A 194 12.09 -10.57 1.84
CA THR A 194 13.21 -11.25 1.17
C THR A 194 13.08 -11.08 -0.36
N ASP A 195 14.17 -11.23 -1.12
CA ASP A 195 14.19 -10.93 -2.56
C ASP A 195 13.11 -11.68 -3.38
N ASN A 196 12.73 -12.89 -2.95
CA ASN A 196 11.70 -13.71 -3.60
C ASN A 196 10.29 -13.55 -3.01
N ALA A 197 10.11 -12.67 -2.03
CA ALA A 197 8.84 -12.46 -1.35
C ALA A 197 8.20 -11.13 -1.77
N SER A 198 6.87 -11.11 -1.76
CA SER A 198 6.09 -9.94 -2.17
C SER A 198 5.03 -9.52 -1.15
N VAL A 199 4.61 -8.27 -1.24
CA VAL A 199 3.29 -7.81 -0.80
C VAL A 199 2.51 -7.34 -2.02
N GLU A 200 1.34 -7.93 -2.25
CA GLU A 200 0.41 -7.47 -3.29
C GLU A 200 -0.76 -6.74 -2.66
N VAL A 201 -0.91 -5.46 -2.98
CA VAL A 201 -2.01 -4.63 -2.47
C VAL A 201 -3.22 -4.71 -3.40
N LEU A 202 -4.40 -4.87 -2.80
CA LEU A 202 -5.70 -4.87 -3.49
C LEU A 202 -6.58 -3.77 -2.93
N GLY A 203 -7.22 -2.99 -3.81
CA GLY A 203 -8.02 -1.83 -3.43
C GLY A 203 -7.22 -0.52 -3.37
N LEU A 204 -7.64 0.42 -2.53
CA LEU A 204 -7.02 1.75 -2.44
C LEU A 204 -6.06 1.82 -1.25
N TRP A 205 -4.79 2.10 -1.50
CA TRP A 205 -3.76 2.22 -0.47
C TRP A 205 -3.04 3.55 -0.62
N GLY A 206 -2.33 3.98 0.43
CA GLY A 206 -1.51 5.17 0.31
C GLY A 206 -0.70 5.45 1.55
N ASN A 207 0.15 6.47 1.43
CA ASN A 207 0.92 7.01 2.53
C ASN A 207 0.68 8.52 2.69
N ALA A 208 0.92 9.06 3.87
CA ALA A 208 0.87 10.50 4.13
C ALA A 208 2.26 11.15 3.96
N ASP A 209 3.32 10.45 4.36
CA ASP A 209 4.68 10.97 4.30
C ASP A 209 5.49 10.29 3.19
N GLY A 210 5.95 9.04 3.37
CA GLY A 210 6.81 8.36 2.40
C GLY A 210 6.65 6.84 2.40
N LEU A 211 6.66 6.21 1.23
CA LEU A 211 6.70 4.77 1.03
C LEU A 211 8.14 4.32 0.78
N TYR A 212 8.57 3.25 1.46
CA TYR A 212 9.89 2.66 1.27
C TYR A 212 9.78 1.17 0.90
N VAL A 213 10.13 0.82 -0.33
CA VAL A 213 10.29 -0.58 -0.76
C VAL A 213 11.76 -0.94 -0.63
N ASN A 214 12.21 -1.27 0.58
CA ASN A 214 13.63 -1.48 0.86
C ASN A 214 14.13 -2.79 0.23
N SER A 215 13.33 -3.85 0.29
CA SER A 215 13.64 -5.14 -0.31
C SER A 215 12.39 -5.97 -0.65
N GLY A 216 12.55 -6.91 -1.59
CA GLY A 216 11.46 -7.73 -2.13
C GLY A 216 10.51 -6.90 -3.00
N LYS A 217 9.26 -7.35 -3.17
CA LYS A 217 8.34 -6.77 -4.17
C LYS A 217 7.14 -6.10 -3.51
N LEU A 218 6.85 -4.86 -3.90
CA LEU A 218 5.53 -4.26 -3.74
C LEU A 218 4.80 -4.35 -5.08
N ILE A 219 3.67 -5.05 -5.09
CA ILE A 219 2.81 -5.21 -6.26
C ILE A 219 1.52 -4.42 -6.02
N ILE A 220 1.20 -3.47 -6.89
CA ILE A 220 -0.13 -2.87 -6.94
C ILE A 220 -0.98 -3.75 -7.84
N GLY A 221 -1.89 -4.50 -7.23
CA GLY A 221 -2.68 -5.52 -7.91
C GLY A 221 -3.66 -4.95 -8.94
N PRO A 222 -4.39 -5.82 -9.66
CA PRO A 222 -5.29 -5.40 -10.72
C PRO A 222 -6.33 -4.38 -10.24
N ASP A 223 -6.57 -3.36 -11.06
CA ASP A 223 -7.56 -2.28 -10.82
C ASP A 223 -7.43 -1.61 -9.42
N SER A 224 -6.25 -1.72 -8.79
CA SER A 224 -5.94 -1.18 -7.46
C SER A 224 -5.10 0.09 -7.56
N ALA A 225 -4.95 0.82 -6.46
CA ALA A 225 -4.20 2.07 -6.47
C ALA A 225 -3.33 2.27 -5.23
N TRP A 226 -2.18 2.91 -5.43
CA TRP A 226 -1.35 3.46 -4.36
C TRP A 226 -1.22 4.98 -4.51
N TYR A 227 -1.54 5.73 -3.46
CA TYR A 227 -1.41 7.18 -3.41
C TYR A 227 -0.28 7.61 -2.46
N GLY A 228 0.80 8.14 -3.02
CA GLY A 228 1.92 8.70 -2.27
C GLY A 228 1.60 10.08 -1.69
N GLY A 229 1.69 10.23 -0.37
CA GLY A 229 1.52 11.52 0.31
C GLY A 229 2.65 12.49 -0.01
N ASP A 230 2.54 13.75 0.40
CA ASP A 230 3.27 14.88 -0.19
C ASP A 230 4.53 15.34 0.54
N ARG A 231 4.80 14.79 1.72
CA ARG A 231 5.86 15.29 2.60
C ARG A 231 7.24 14.71 2.33
N HIS A 232 7.31 13.43 1.99
CA HIS A 232 8.57 12.74 1.75
C HIS A 232 8.60 12.08 0.39
N GLN A 233 9.81 11.90 -0.12
CA GLN A 233 10.06 11.11 -1.32
C GLN A 233 9.72 9.64 -1.06
N ASN A 234 9.04 9.00 -2.02
CA ASN A 234 8.88 7.56 -2.00
C ASN A 234 10.12 6.93 -2.65
N THR A 235 10.56 5.78 -2.16
CA THR A 235 11.80 5.15 -2.60
C THR A 235 11.62 3.65 -2.85
N VAL A 236 12.15 3.18 -3.97
CA VAL A 236 12.38 1.75 -4.23
C VAL A 236 13.87 1.50 -4.09
N GLY A 237 14.26 0.76 -3.04
CA GLY A 237 15.65 0.44 -2.74
C GLY A 237 16.27 -0.51 -3.76
N LEU A 238 17.60 -0.68 -3.70
CA LEU A 238 18.36 -1.48 -4.67
C LEU A 238 17.86 -2.93 -4.79
N ARG A 239 17.37 -3.50 -3.68
CA ARG A 239 16.80 -4.86 -3.61
C ARG A 239 15.28 -4.88 -3.67
N GLY A 240 14.67 -3.73 -3.90
CA GLY A 240 13.22 -3.55 -3.96
C GLY A 240 12.72 -3.53 -5.39
N SER A 241 11.48 -3.95 -5.59
CA SER A 241 10.76 -3.79 -6.85
C SER A 241 9.37 -3.20 -6.59
N LEU A 242 8.98 -2.20 -7.37
CA LEU A 242 7.59 -1.73 -7.48
C LEU A 242 7.00 -2.23 -8.78
N ILE A 243 5.85 -2.90 -8.72
CA ILE A 243 5.22 -3.55 -9.87
C ILE A 243 3.75 -3.09 -9.98
N LEU A 244 3.35 -2.54 -11.12
CA LEU A 244 1.97 -2.17 -11.41
C LEU A 244 1.31 -3.24 -12.28
N MET A 245 0.19 -3.83 -11.83
CA MET A 245 -0.59 -4.80 -12.61
C MET A 245 -1.61 -4.13 -13.55
N SER A 246 -2.35 -4.92 -14.33
CA SER A 246 -3.41 -4.45 -15.24
C SER A 246 -4.41 -3.51 -14.54
N GLY A 247 -4.57 -2.28 -15.05
CA GLY A 247 -5.49 -1.29 -14.47
C GLY A 247 -4.99 -0.65 -13.18
N ALA A 248 -3.83 -1.05 -12.67
CA ALA A 248 -3.26 -0.50 -11.45
C ALA A 248 -2.87 0.97 -11.62
N LYS A 249 -2.90 1.72 -10.52
CA LYS A 249 -2.53 3.13 -10.50
C LYS A 249 -1.53 3.44 -9.41
N TRP A 250 -0.48 4.16 -9.76
CA TRP A 250 0.35 4.87 -8.80
C TRP A 250 0.17 6.37 -9.03
N ALA A 251 -0.06 7.13 -7.96
CA ALA A 251 -0.19 8.57 -8.03
C ALA A 251 0.29 9.22 -6.73
N THR A 252 0.46 10.55 -6.73
CA THR A 252 0.60 11.31 -5.49
C THR A 252 -0.75 11.81 -4.97
N PHE A 253 -0.80 12.21 -3.71
CA PHE A 253 -2.01 12.73 -3.07
C PHE A 253 -2.24 14.21 -3.36
N THR A 254 -1.16 15.00 -3.31
CA THR A 254 -1.08 16.37 -3.79
C THR A 254 0.16 16.50 -4.68
N ASN A 255 0.25 17.60 -5.40
CA ASN A 255 1.44 17.92 -6.16
C ASN A 255 2.67 18.13 -5.27
N LYS A 256 3.70 17.30 -5.45
CA LYS A 256 5.02 17.46 -4.81
C LYS A 256 5.93 18.36 -5.64
N ALA A 257 5.71 19.67 -5.57
CA ALA A 257 6.57 20.62 -6.29
C ALA A 257 8.03 20.65 -5.77
N ARG A 258 8.29 20.14 -4.55
CA ARG A 258 9.57 20.27 -3.83
C ARG A 258 10.23 18.95 -3.46
N ALA A 259 9.67 17.85 -3.91
CA ALA A 259 10.15 16.52 -3.59
C ALA A 259 9.90 15.63 -4.80
N MET A 260 10.78 14.66 -4.99
CA MET A 260 10.58 13.66 -6.01
C MET A 260 9.38 12.78 -5.65
N ASP A 261 8.58 12.39 -6.64
CA ASP A 261 7.42 11.55 -6.38
C ASP A 261 7.86 10.12 -6.10
N LEU A 262 8.79 9.60 -6.90
CA LEU A 262 9.42 8.29 -6.73
C LEU A 262 10.90 8.29 -7.16
N ASP A 263 11.77 7.79 -6.30
CA ASP A 263 13.19 7.51 -6.61
C ASP A 263 13.44 6.00 -6.62
N VAL A 264 13.98 5.49 -7.72
CA VAL A 264 14.07 4.05 -7.97
C VAL A 264 15.53 3.66 -8.13
N TYR A 265 16.01 2.82 -7.21
CA TYR A 265 17.34 2.19 -7.22
C TYR A 265 17.26 0.72 -7.67
N GLY A 266 16.15 0.04 -7.38
CA GLY A 266 15.90 -1.34 -7.77
C GLY A 266 15.09 -1.43 -9.07
N GLU A 267 13.89 -2.00 -9.01
CA GLU A 267 13.07 -2.22 -10.21
C GLU A 267 11.73 -1.48 -10.20
N LEU A 268 11.35 -0.95 -11.37
CA LEU A 268 10.00 -0.47 -11.66
C LEU A 268 9.42 -1.24 -12.84
N LEU A 269 8.39 -2.04 -12.60
CA LEU A 269 7.80 -2.93 -13.59
C LEU A 269 6.33 -2.58 -13.83
N ALA A 270 5.87 -2.76 -15.06
CA ALA A 270 4.46 -2.74 -15.40
C ALA A 270 4.08 -4.08 -16.04
N GLY A 271 3.27 -4.87 -15.34
CA GLY A 271 3.08 -6.29 -15.58
C GLY A 271 4.31 -7.14 -15.23
N THR A 272 4.16 -8.46 -15.31
CA THR A 272 5.27 -9.44 -15.30
C THR A 272 5.16 -10.37 -16.51
N PRO A 273 6.17 -11.19 -16.84
CA PRO A 273 6.05 -12.20 -17.87
C PRO A 273 4.86 -13.16 -17.67
N GLU A 274 4.56 -13.52 -16.42
CA GLU A 274 3.48 -14.45 -16.04
C GLU A 274 2.10 -13.76 -15.94
N ARG A 275 2.10 -12.45 -15.68
CA ARG A 275 0.92 -11.59 -15.56
C ARG A 275 1.15 -10.29 -16.35
N PRO A 276 1.19 -10.37 -17.69
CA PRO A 276 1.39 -9.18 -18.51
C PRO A 276 0.20 -8.24 -18.38
N LEU A 277 0.41 -6.97 -18.69
CA LEU A 277 -0.66 -5.98 -18.77
C LEU A 277 -1.68 -6.38 -19.84
N GLU A 278 -2.95 -6.38 -19.44
CA GLU A 278 -4.12 -6.55 -20.32
C GLU A 278 -4.92 -5.25 -20.44
N LYS A 279 -4.60 -4.25 -19.61
CA LYS A 279 -5.14 -2.89 -19.61
C LYS A 279 -4.02 -1.92 -19.28
N ASP A 280 -4.23 -0.64 -19.58
CA ASP A 280 -3.29 0.41 -19.16
C ASP A 280 -3.07 0.39 -17.64
N ALA A 281 -1.81 0.45 -17.22
CA ALA A 281 -1.39 0.79 -15.86
C ALA A 281 -0.98 2.26 -15.84
N ILE A 282 -1.41 3.02 -14.83
CA ILE A 282 -1.26 4.48 -14.80
C ILE A 282 -0.22 4.87 -13.74
N PHE A 283 0.71 5.72 -14.13
CA PHE A 283 1.72 6.30 -13.27
C PHE A 283 1.61 7.83 -13.34
N SER A 284 0.83 8.41 -12.43
CA SER A 284 0.55 9.85 -12.39
C SER A 284 1.57 10.60 -11.54
N LEU A 285 2.20 11.61 -12.13
CA LEU A 285 3.31 12.35 -11.55
C LEU A 285 2.93 13.80 -11.29
N SER A 286 3.49 14.36 -10.22
CA SER A 286 3.44 15.79 -9.92
C SER A 286 4.10 16.58 -11.05
N TYR A 287 3.61 17.80 -11.30
CA TYR A 287 4.29 18.72 -12.21
C TYR A 287 5.59 19.24 -11.60
N LYS A 288 6.57 19.56 -12.46
CA LYS A 288 7.93 19.98 -12.07
C LYS A 288 8.36 21.24 -12.80
N SER A 289 9.14 22.09 -12.12
CA SER A 289 9.49 23.42 -12.67
C SER A 289 10.76 23.38 -13.50
N ARG A 290 11.71 22.59 -13.02
CA ARG A 290 13.11 22.54 -13.37
C ARG A 290 13.70 23.87 -13.76
N GLY A 291 14.05 24.65 -12.75
CA GLY A 291 14.70 25.93 -13.01
C GLY A 291 13.75 27.05 -13.43
N ARG A 292 12.48 26.74 -13.73
CA ARG A 292 11.45 27.77 -13.88
C ARG A 292 10.87 28.12 -12.52
N GLU A 293 10.36 29.34 -12.40
CA GLU A 293 9.66 29.77 -11.21
C GLU A 293 8.31 29.05 -11.11
N LEU A 294 8.21 28.07 -10.21
CA LEU A 294 6.92 27.55 -9.75
C LEU A 294 6.68 28.06 -8.33
N TRP A 295 5.45 28.51 -8.09
CA TRP A 295 4.84 28.76 -6.78
C TRP A 295 5.87 29.14 -5.68
N GLN A 296 6.09 30.45 -5.51
CA GLN A 296 6.99 31.11 -4.53
C GLN A 296 8.41 31.50 -5.00
N GLY A 297 8.63 31.81 -6.27
CA GLY A 297 9.78 32.67 -6.60
C GLY A 297 11.14 32.03 -6.76
N LYS A 298 11.30 30.72 -6.50
CA LYS A 298 12.63 30.09 -6.54
C LYS A 298 12.65 28.83 -7.39
N PRO A 299 13.54 28.76 -8.39
CA PRO A 299 13.80 27.51 -9.09
C PRO A 299 14.39 26.46 -8.13
N PHE A 300 13.90 25.23 -8.24
CA PHE A 300 14.61 24.06 -7.74
C PHE A 300 15.42 23.49 -8.91
N GLY A 301 16.66 23.13 -8.66
CA GLY A 301 17.63 22.72 -9.69
C GLY A 301 18.40 21.46 -9.31
N ASP A 302 17.91 20.74 -8.30
CA ASP A 302 18.48 19.49 -7.82
C ASP A 302 17.59 18.30 -8.23
N ASP A 303 17.98 17.10 -7.80
CA ASP A 303 17.26 15.85 -8.09
C ASP A 303 15.80 15.85 -7.58
N SER A 304 15.42 16.74 -6.65
CA SER A 304 14.06 16.76 -6.11
C SER A 304 13.01 17.27 -7.11
N ASP A 305 13.45 17.90 -8.21
CA ASP A 305 12.58 18.48 -9.24
C ASP A 305 12.25 17.51 -10.39
N PHE A 306 12.27 16.21 -10.11
CA PHE A 306 11.72 15.17 -10.99
C PHE A 306 10.46 14.56 -10.37
N GLY A 307 9.52 14.14 -11.20
CA GLY A 307 8.43 13.28 -10.77
C GLY A 307 8.97 11.88 -10.45
N LEU A 308 9.75 11.34 -11.38
CA LEU A 308 10.38 10.04 -11.27
C LEU A 308 11.87 10.15 -11.61
N MET A 309 12.72 9.54 -10.80
CA MET A 309 14.11 9.27 -11.17
C MET A 309 14.39 7.77 -11.09
N LEU A 310 14.71 7.18 -12.24
CA LEU A 310 15.24 5.82 -12.35
C LEU A 310 16.77 5.92 -12.31
N ARG A 311 17.38 5.55 -11.19
CA ARG A 311 18.83 5.70 -10.95
C ARG A 311 19.66 4.78 -11.87
N PRO A 312 20.97 5.03 -12.07
CA PRO A 312 21.79 4.25 -13.01
C PRO A 312 21.83 2.74 -12.78
N MET A 313 21.71 2.27 -11.53
CA MET A 313 21.65 0.85 -11.18
C MET A 313 20.27 0.22 -11.33
N ALA A 314 19.24 1.03 -11.51
CA ALA A 314 17.86 0.58 -11.53
C ALA A 314 17.48 0.02 -12.90
N ARG A 315 16.37 -0.71 -12.91
CA ARG A 315 15.75 -1.24 -14.12
C ARG A 315 14.28 -0.84 -14.20
N MET A 316 13.85 -0.53 -15.41
CA MET A 316 12.45 -0.35 -15.73
C MET A 316 12.05 -1.23 -16.92
N ALA A 317 10.90 -1.90 -16.85
CA ALA A 317 10.40 -2.72 -17.95
C ALA A 317 8.87 -2.75 -18.04
N VAL A 318 8.35 -2.99 -19.23
CA VAL A 318 6.91 -3.18 -19.49
C VAL A 318 6.67 -4.55 -20.11
N HIS A 319 5.84 -5.35 -19.44
CA HIS A 319 5.35 -6.64 -19.93
C HIS A 319 3.87 -6.48 -20.29
N SER A 320 3.56 -6.47 -21.59
CA SER A 320 2.20 -6.25 -22.09
C SER A 320 1.76 -7.39 -23.01
N ALA A 321 0.49 -7.79 -22.88
CA ALA A 321 -0.13 -8.77 -23.77
C ALA A 321 -0.45 -8.18 -25.15
N ASP A 322 -0.78 -6.88 -25.18
CA ASP A 322 -0.97 -6.09 -26.41
C ASP A 322 -0.42 -4.68 -26.15
N PRO A 323 0.85 -4.41 -26.51
CA PRO A 323 1.52 -3.15 -26.18
C PRO A 323 0.88 -1.92 -26.86
N THR A 324 -0.08 -2.12 -27.77
CA THR A 324 -0.84 -1.02 -28.38
C THR A 324 -2.08 -0.61 -27.57
N LYS A 325 -2.56 -1.48 -26.66
CA LYS A 325 -3.79 -1.29 -25.88
C LYS A 325 -3.59 -1.34 -24.36
N ALA A 326 -2.58 -2.08 -23.91
CA ALA A 326 -2.26 -2.27 -22.50
C ALA A 326 -0.85 -1.74 -22.23
N ARG A 327 -0.77 -0.48 -21.82
CA ARG A 327 0.48 0.28 -21.75
C ARG A 327 0.79 0.68 -20.32
N LEU A 328 2.05 1.04 -20.07
CA LEU A 328 2.36 1.93 -18.96
C LEU A 328 2.12 3.38 -19.40
N VAL A 329 1.23 4.09 -18.72
CA VAL A 329 0.87 5.47 -19.03
C VAL A 329 1.46 6.40 -17.97
N PHE A 330 2.40 7.25 -18.39
CA PHE A 330 2.82 8.40 -17.59
C PHE A 330 1.97 9.60 -17.93
N ASN A 331 1.41 10.25 -16.91
CA ASN A 331 0.66 11.48 -17.10
C ASN A 331 0.80 12.44 -15.91
N LEU A 332 0.24 13.63 -16.08
CA LEU A 332 0.15 14.60 -15.00
C LEU A 332 -0.87 14.13 -13.96
N TRP A 333 -0.50 14.29 -12.70
CA TRP A 333 -1.38 14.12 -11.55
C TRP A 333 -2.62 15.00 -11.69
N GLN A 334 -3.78 14.35 -11.67
CA GLN A 334 -5.07 14.99 -11.51
C GLN A 334 -5.54 14.68 -10.10
N SER A 335 -5.90 15.71 -9.35
CA SER A 335 -6.23 15.55 -7.94
C SER A 335 -7.35 14.54 -7.74
N TRP A 336 -7.20 13.65 -6.76
CA TRP A 336 -8.31 12.79 -6.34
C TRP A 336 -9.32 13.59 -5.50
N ARG A 337 -8.88 14.71 -4.89
CA ARG A 337 -9.71 15.73 -4.23
C ARG A 337 -10.27 16.72 -5.26
N GLN A 338 -10.99 16.21 -6.25
CA GLN A 338 -11.74 17.01 -7.24
C GLN A 338 -12.83 17.90 -6.61
N ASP A 339 -13.06 17.80 -5.30
CA ASP A 339 -14.03 18.60 -4.55
C ASP A 339 -13.55 20.03 -4.26
N LYS A 340 -12.25 20.31 -4.45
CA LYS A 340 -11.71 21.68 -4.41
C LYS A 340 -11.50 22.16 -5.83
N LYS A 341 -11.75 23.45 -6.10
CA LYS A 341 -11.43 24.12 -7.37
C LYS A 341 -10.09 23.60 -7.87
N ASP A 342 -10.10 22.79 -8.92
CA ASP A 342 -8.86 22.22 -9.44
C ASP A 342 -7.92 23.39 -9.73
N PRO A 343 -6.68 23.36 -9.23
CA PRO A 343 -5.72 24.37 -9.61
C PRO A 343 -5.63 24.37 -11.14
N ASP A 344 -5.55 25.55 -11.75
CA ASP A 344 -5.31 25.62 -13.18
C ASP A 344 -4.02 24.84 -13.50
N LEU A 345 -4.19 23.70 -14.17
CA LEU A 345 -3.10 22.83 -14.60
C LEU A 345 -2.55 23.26 -15.97
N SER A 346 -3.04 24.38 -16.54
CA SER A 346 -2.48 24.93 -17.78
C SER A 346 -0.99 25.22 -17.62
N GLY A 347 -0.20 24.73 -18.58
CA GLY A 347 1.26 24.82 -18.55
C GLY A 347 1.95 24.01 -17.44
N LYS A 348 1.23 23.18 -16.68
CA LYS A 348 1.82 22.24 -15.71
C LYS A 348 2.19 20.96 -16.43
N LEU A 349 3.45 20.57 -16.30
CA LEU A 349 4.04 19.49 -17.08
C LEU A 349 4.92 18.62 -16.20
N VAL A 350 5.01 17.34 -16.57
CA VAL A 350 5.77 16.30 -15.89
C VAL A 350 7.22 16.32 -16.39
N GLN A 351 8.13 15.99 -15.49
CA GLN A 351 9.54 15.73 -15.82
C GLN A 351 10.01 14.45 -15.14
N ILE A 352 10.80 13.62 -15.83
CA ILE A 352 11.40 12.39 -15.32
C ILE A 352 12.85 12.26 -15.79
N ALA A 353 13.64 11.51 -15.04
CA ALA A 353 14.98 11.09 -15.42
C ALA A 353 15.07 9.57 -15.47
N LEU A 354 15.41 9.02 -16.64
CA LEU A 354 15.61 7.59 -16.89
C LEU A 354 17.09 7.31 -17.09
N LEU A 355 17.80 7.09 -15.98
CA LEU A 355 19.25 6.95 -15.97
C LEU A 355 19.70 5.49 -15.92
N GLY A 356 18.82 4.58 -15.49
CA GLY A 356 19.03 3.14 -15.44
C GLY A 356 18.67 2.42 -16.74
N LYS A 357 18.61 1.09 -16.67
CA LYS A 357 18.22 0.25 -17.81
C LYS A 357 16.73 0.37 -18.07
N THR A 358 16.34 0.61 -19.32
CA THR A 358 14.94 0.69 -19.74
C THR A 358 14.63 -0.32 -20.84
N ASP A 359 13.59 -1.13 -20.64
CA ASP A 359 13.05 -2.10 -21.59
C ASP A 359 11.57 -1.80 -21.82
N LEU A 360 11.32 -0.73 -22.58
CA LEU A 360 9.98 -0.18 -22.77
C LEU A 360 9.36 -0.75 -24.05
N ASN A 361 8.28 -1.51 -23.87
CA ASN A 361 7.43 -2.01 -24.95
C ASN A 361 5.95 -1.78 -24.61
N GLY A 362 5.37 -0.70 -25.12
CA GLY A 362 4.01 -0.27 -24.78
C GLY A 362 4.00 0.78 -23.67
N VAL A 363 4.52 1.97 -23.97
CA VAL A 363 4.55 3.11 -23.04
C VAL A 363 3.89 4.33 -23.67
N LEU A 364 3.12 5.09 -22.90
CA LEU A 364 2.55 6.37 -23.31
C LEU A 364 3.12 7.48 -22.41
N PHE A 365 3.74 8.48 -23.04
CA PHE A 365 4.14 9.72 -22.37
C PHE A 365 3.09 10.81 -22.65
N ASP A 366 2.39 11.29 -21.64
CA ASP A 366 1.44 12.41 -21.73
C ASP A 366 1.73 13.49 -20.69
N ASN A 367 1.40 14.75 -21.01
CA ASN A 367 1.70 15.94 -20.20
C ASN A 367 3.19 16.19 -19.91
N PHE A 368 4.11 15.78 -20.78
CA PHE A 368 5.54 16.06 -20.64
C PHE A 368 5.93 17.41 -21.24
N ASP A 369 6.91 18.04 -20.60
CA ASP A 369 7.54 19.23 -21.13
C ASP A 369 8.53 18.92 -22.27
N VAL A 370 8.93 19.94 -23.02
CA VAL A 370 10.09 19.87 -23.92
C VAL A 370 11.33 19.53 -23.10
N GLY A 371 12.00 18.43 -23.45
CA GLY A 371 13.10 17.86 -22.68
C GLY A 371 12.69 17.35 -21.29
N GLY A 372 11.40 17.09 -21.07
CA GLY A 372 10.87 16.57 -19.81
C GLY A 372 11.23 15.12 -19.54
N VAL A 373 11.71 14.36 -20.54
CA VAL A 373 12.26 13.01 -20.35
C VAL A 373 13.77 13.05 -20.53
N GLU A 374 14.50 12.99 -19.42
CA GLU A 374 15.95 12.95 -19.45
C GLU A 374 16.50 11.55 -19.47
N LEU A 375 17.51 11.34 -20.30
CA LEU A 375 18.15 10.04 -20.50
C LEU A 375 19.64 10.13 -20.17
N ALA A 376 20.18 9.08 -19.56
CA ALA A 376 21.63 8.95 -19.43
C ALA A 376 22.31 8.79 -20.81
N ASP A 377 21.66 8.03 -21.71
CA ASP A 377 22.09 7.83 -23.10
C ASP A 377 20.86 7.90 -24.03
N PRO A 378 20.74 8.88 -24.94
CA PRO A 378 19.65 8.98 -25.89
C PRO A 378 19.52 7.77 -26.82
N ALA A 379 20.60 7.04 -27.09
CA ALA A 379 20.58 5.91 -28.01
C ALA A 379 19.66 4.79 -27.51
N VAL A 380 19.38 4.73 -26.19
CA VAL A 380 18.44 3.77 -25.61
C VAL A 380 17.03 3.88 -26.21
N ARG A 381 16.63 5.07 -26.69
CA ARG A 381 15.32 5.26 -27.36
C ARG A 381 15.14 4.35 -28.57
N GLY A 382 16.23 4.06 -29.30
CA GLY A 382 16.19 3.17 -30.46
C GLY A 382 15.87 1.72 -30.12
N GLN A 383 15.94 1.35 -28.84
CA GLN A 383 15.63 0.00 -28.36
C GLN A 383 14.17 -0.15 -27.91
N TRP A 384 13.50 0.97 -27.61
CA TRP A 384 12.11 0.96 -27.16
C TRP A 384 11.16 0.63 -28.31
N LYS A 385 10.03 0.00 -27.97
CA LYS A 385 8.99 -0.43 -28.92
C LYS A 385 7.65 0.10 -28.47
N ASN A 386 6.75 0.37 -29.43
CA ASN A 386 5.39 0.83 -29.13
C ASN A 386 5.37 2.00 -28.13
N VAL A 387 6.10 3.07 -28.47
CA VAL A 387 6.17 4.30 -27.70
C VAL A 387 5.16 5.27 -28.27
N PHE A 388 4.26 5.73 -27.42
CA PHE A 388 3.17 6.64 -27.77
C PHE A 388 3.35 7.99 -27.07
N PHE A 389 2.79 9.02 -27.69
CA PHE A 389 2.86 10.39 -27.19
C PHE A 389 1.45 10.97 -27.12
N GLY A 390 1.05 11.39 -25.93
CA GLY A 390 -0.24 12.01 -25.68
C GLY A 390 -0.32 13.42 -26.27
N LYS A 391 -1.55 13.90 -26.45
CA LYS A 391 -1.84 15.21 -27.04
C LYS A 391 -1.52 16.39 -26.12
N ASN A 392 -1.29 16.13 -24.81
CA ASN A 392 -1.09 17.18 -23.83
C ASN A 392 0.41 17.47 -23.57
N ASN A 393 1.29 16.87 -24.36
CA ASN A 393 2.72 17.17 -24.33
C ASN A 393 3.00 18.58 -24.88
N ALA A 394 4.00 19.27 -24.33
CA ALA A 394 4.39 20.62 -24.75
C ALA A 394 5.18 20.66 -26.07
N GLY A 395 5.56 19.50 -26.60
CA GLY A 395 6.28 19.36 -27.84
C GLY A 395 5.97 18.04 -28.55
N ASN A 396 6.55 17.88 -29.74
CA ASN A 396 6.49 16.61 -30.47
C ASN A 396 7.39 15.55 -29.82
N ALA A 397 7.24 14.29 -30.26
CA ALA A 397 7.98 13.13 -29.77
C ALA A 397 9.48 13.37 -29.57
N ASP A 398 10.16 13.96 -30.56
CA ASP A 398 11.61 14.15 -30.50
C ASP A 398 12.03 15.22 -29.50
N THR A 399 11.24 16.29 -29.37
CA THR A 399 11.53 17.40 -28.46
C THR A 399 11.30 17.07 -26.99
N LEU A 400 10.61 15.97 -26.65
CA LEU A 400 10.39 15.59 -25.25
C LEU A 400 11.64 15.06 -24.56
N PHE A 401 12.65 14.63 -25.32
CA PHE A 401 13.83 13.98 -24.79
C PHE A 401 15.03 14.91 -24.77
N LYS A 402 15.90 14.74 -23.77
CA LYS A 402 17.25 15.31 -23.79
C LYS A 402 18.23 14.52 -22.93
N ASN A 403 19.50 14.86 -23.06
CA ASN A 403 20.56 14.32 -22.21
C ASN A 403 20.38 14.78 -20.77
N PHE A 404 20.58 13.85 -19.84
CA PHE A 404 20.70 14.20 -18.44
C PHE A 404 21.95 15.05 -18.21
N SER A 405 21.77 16.28 -17.74
CA SER A 405 22.86 17.23 -17.51
C SER A 405 23.29 17.34 -16.04
N GLY A 406 22.60 16.64 -15.13
CA GLY A 406 22.87 16.67 -13.70
C GLY A 406 24.02 15.74 -13.29
N LYS A 407 24.46 15.88 -12.04
CA LYS A 407 25.30 14.88 -11.36
C LYS A 407 24.39 13.97 -10.56
N ALA A 408 23.98 12.84 -11.13
CA ALA A 408 23.20 11.87 -10.38
C ALA A 408 24.02 11.40 -9.19
N SER A 409 23.53 11.58 -7.96
CA SER A 409 24.15 10.95 -6.80
C SER A 409 24.12 9.43 -7.03
N ARG A 410 25.30 8.80 -6.96
CA ARG A 410 25.44 7.34 -7.10
C ARG A 410 25.12 6.59 -5.82
N GLU A 411 25.06 7.29 -4.69
CA GLU A 411 24.87 6.69 -3.38
C GLU A 411 23.40 6.75 -3.00
N GLN A 412 22.84 5.63 -2.54
CA GLN A 412 21.67 5.69 -1.65
C GLN A 412 22.15 6.34 -0.35
N PRO A 413 21.66 7.55 0.00
CA PRO A 413 22.17 8.24 1.18
C PRO A 413 21.74 7.56 2.50
N PHE A 414 20.85 6.57 2.45
CA PHE A 414 20.27 5.90 3.61
C PHE A 414 20.10 4.42 3.30
N TYR A 415 20.39 3.53 4.26
CA TYR A 415 20.36 2.05 4.18
C TYR A 415 21.65 1.37 3.67
N LYS A 416 22.68 1.36 4.53
CA LYS A 416 23.67 0.26 4.56
C LYS A 416 23.11 -0.90 5.38
#